data_AF-A0A2V5RC37-F1
#
_entry.id   AF-A0A2V5RC37-F1
#
_cell.length_a   1.000
_cell.length_b   1.000
_cell.length_c   1.000
_cell.angle_alpha   90.00
_cell.angle_beta   90.00
_cell.angle_gamma   90.00
#
_symmetry.space_group_name_H-M   'P 1'
#
loop_
_entity.id
_entity.type
_entity.pdbx_description
1 polymer ?
#
loop_
_entity_poly.entity_id
_entity_poly.type
_entity_poly.pdbx_seq_one_letter_code
_entity_poly.pdbx_strand_id
1 'polypeptide(L)'
;MVVYALQSGQFPAISPGDLIYRGLSLHGFWLINWIRNAPRIEIEEIYQKLGDLVADGSLSAAVEHVYPLAQFKEAFRQSLKSNRSGKILFQFGATDQTDRG
;
A
#
# COMPACT_ATOMS: atom_id res chain seq x y z
N MET A 1 -7.17 8.97 16.17
CA MET A 1 -6.91 7.63 15.58
C MET A 1 -7.58 7.53 14.22
N VAL A 2 -6.99 6.80 13.26
CA VAL A 2 -7.57 6.61 11.93
C VAL A 2 -7.72 5.12 11.62
N VAL A 3 -8.91 4.70 11.19
CA VAL A 3 -9.20 3.33 10.74
C VAL A 3 -9.40 3.33 9.23
N TYR A 4 -8.61 2.52 8.52
CA TYR A 4 -8.64 2.43 7.05
C TYR A 4 -8.79 1.00 6.53
N ALA A 5 -8.76 0.00 7.42
CA ALA A 5 -8.96 -1.41 7.11
C ALA A 5 -9.41 -2.18 8.37
N LEU A 6 -10.02 -3.36 8.15
CA LEU A 6 -10.43 -4.29 9.21
C LEU A 6 -9.85 -5.68 8.92
N GLN A 7 -8.57 -5.87 9.19
CA GLN A 7 -7.88 -7.15 8.89
C GLN A 7 -8.37 -8.32 9.75
N SER A 8 -8.75 -8.04 11.01
CA SER A 8 -9.33 -9.03 11.92
C SER A 8 -10.86 -9.08 11.90
N GLY A 9 -11.52 -8.18 11.15
CA GLY A 9 -12.97 -7.98 11.20
C GLY A 9 -13.49 -7.38 12.51
N GLN A 10 -12.63 -7.09 13.49
CA GLN A 10 -13.02 -6.54 14.78
C GLN A 10 -12.85 -5.03 14.82
N PHE A 11 -13.80 -4.35 15.49
CA PHE A 11 -13.69 -2.93 15.74
C PHE A 11 -12.63 -2.64 16.82
N PRO A 12 -11.85 -1.55 16.70
CA PRO A 12 -10.90 -1.18 17.75
C PRO A 12 -11.60 -0.97 19.10
N ALA A 13 -11.13 -1.64 20.14
CA ALA A 13 -11.62 -1.41 21.49
C ALA A 13 -11.10 -0.06 22.02
N ILE A 14 -12.00 0.90 22.24
CA ILE A 14 -11.69 2.23 22.76
C ILE A 14 -12.59 2.51 23.96
N SER A 15 -12.00 2.97 25.07
CA SER A 15 -12.75 3.32 26.27
C SER A 15 -13.57 4.61 26.04
N PRO A 16 -14.84 4.66 26.49
CA PRO A 16 -15.60 5.91 26.51
C PRO A 16 -14.90 7.04 27.26
N GLY A 17 -14.15 6.72 28.32
CA GLY A 17 -13.40 7.72 29.10
C GLY A 17 -12.27 8.38 28.31
N ASP A 18 -11.65 7.66 27.38
CA ASP A 18 -10.62 8.23 26.51
C ASP A 18 -11.22 9.20 25.48
N LEU A 19 -12.44 8.91 25.00
CA LEU A 19 -13.17 9.82 24.10
C LEU A 19 -13.64 11.08 24.84
N ILE A 20 -14.25 10.92 26.02
CA ILE A 20 -14.92 12.01 26.75
C ILE A 20 -13.92 12.90 27.49
N TYR A 21 -12.98 12.30 28.23
CA TYR A 21 -12.12 13.04 29.16
C TYR A 21 -10.73 13.33 28.62
N ARG A 22 -10.24 12.50 27.70
CA ARG A 22 -8.93 12.70 27.05
C ARG A 22 -9.04 13.28 25.65
N GLY A 23 -10.26 13.51 25.15
CA GLY A 23 -10.50 14.13 23.86
C GLY A 23 -9.99 13.30 22.68
N LEU A 24 -9.89 11.98 22.82
CA LEU A 24 -9.51 11.14 21.68
C LEU A 24 -10.60 11.20 20.60
N SER A 25 -10.17 11.26 19.34
CA SER A 25 -11.04 11.15 18.18
C SER A 25 -10.76 9.88 17.38
N LEU A 26 -11.81 9.31 16.80
CA LEU A 26 -11.73 8.19 15.87
C LEU A 26 -12.27 8.63 14.51
N HIS A 27 -11.46 8.49 13.47
CA HIS A 27 -11.82 8.84 12.11
C HIS A 27 -11.70 7.63 11.19
N GLY A 28 -12.72 7.40 10.37
CA GLY A 28 -12.60 6.47 9.24
C GLY A 28 -11.92 7.17 8.06
N PHE A 29 -11.06 6.45 7.34
CA PHE A 29 -10.48 6.94 6.09
C PHE A 29 -10.61 5.88 4.99
N TRP A 30 -11.23 6.26 3.88
CA TRP A 30 -11.34 5.42 2.70
C TRP A 30 -10.76 6.16 1.50
N LEU A 31 -9.57 5.73 1.05
CA LEU A 31 -8.81 6.39 -0.01
C LEU A 31 -9.63 6.61 -1.28
N ILE A 32 -10.37 5.59 -1.75
CA ILE A 32 -11.17 5.70 -2.97
C ILE A 32 -12.28 6.75 -2.84
N ASN A 33 -12.89 6.85 -1.66
CA ASN A 33 -13.88 7.90 -1.41
C ASN A 33 -13.25 9.29 -1.43
N TRP A 34 -12.08 9.46 -0.81
CA TRP A 34 -11.38 10.74 -0.83
C TRP A 34 -10.98 11.14 -2.26
N ILE A 35 -10.34 10.24 -3.03
CA ILE A 35 -9.95 10.52 -4.44
C ILE A 35 -11.15 10.90 -5.30
N ARG A 36 -12.33 10.30 -5.08
CA ARG A 36 -13.54 10.61 -5.87
C ARG A 36 -14.15 11.97 -5.58
N ASN A 37 -13.99 12.49 -4.37
CA ASN A 37 -14.68 13.69 -3.91
C ASN A 37 -13.76 14.90 -3.71
N ALA A 38 -12.45 14.68 -3.58
CA ALA A 38 -11.47 15.75 -3.40
C ALA A 38 -11.36 16.60 -4.68
N PRO A 39 -11.12 17.91 -4.55
CA PRO A 39 -10.77 18.76 -5.68
C PRO A 39 -9.54 18.20 -6.43
N ARG A 40 -9.56 18.31 -7.76
CA ARG A 40 -8.47 17.82 -8.61
C ARG A 40 -7.10 18.39 -8.20
N ILE A 41 -7.05 19.67 -7.82
CA ILE A 41 -5.82 20.33 -7.37
C ILE A 41 -5.24 19.67 -6.11
N GLU A 42 -6.07 19.30 -5.14
CA GLU A 42 -5.63 18.65 -3.89
C GLU A 42 -5.03 17.26 -4.19
N ILE A 43 -5.64 16.53 -5.13
CA ILE A 43 -5.12 15.24 -5.60
C ILE A 43 -3.75 15.44 -6.24
N GLU A 44 -3.62 16.38 -7.18
CA GLU A 44 -2.35 16.68 -7.86
C GLU A 44 -1.24 17.06 -6.88
N GLU A 45 -1.53 17.95 -5.92
CA GLU A 45 -0.57 18.36 -4.88
C GLU A 45 -0.09 17.18 -4.03
N ILE A 46 -1.00 16.28 -3.63
CA ILE A 46 -0.63 15.09 -2.85
C ILE A 46 0.22 14.13 -3.68
N TYR A 47 -0.16 13.87 -4.94
CA TYR A 47 0.64 13.00 -5.81
C TYR A 47 2.02 13.60 -6.11
N GLN A 48 2.12 14.92 -6.29
CA GLN A 48 3.42 15.58 -6.47
C GLN A 48 4.30 15.39 -5.24
N LYS A 49 3.78 15.67 -4.03
CA LYS A 49 4.51 15.49 -2.79
C LYS A 49 4.98 14.04 -2.58
N LEU A 50 4.13 13.05 -2.91
CA LEU A 50 4.52 11.64 -2.84
C LEU A 50 5.62 11.32 -3.86
N GLY A 51 5.54 11.88 -5.07
CA GLY A 51 6.56 11.75 -6.11
C GLY A 51 7.91 12.31 -5.65
N ASP A 52 7.93 13.49 -5.04
CA ASP A 52 9.14 14.13 -4.53
C ASP A 52 9.82 13.27 -3.46
N LEU A 53 9.04 12.74 -2.50
CA LEU A 53 9.55 11.83 -1.47
C LEU A 53 10.08 10.51 -2.03
N VAL A 54 9.51 10.01 -3.14
CA VAL A 54 10.03 8.83 -3.82
C VAL A 54 11.33 9.16 -4.56
N ALA A 55 11.38 10.31 -5.23
CA ALA A 55 12.54 10.75 -6.00
C ALA A 55 13.76 11.02 -5.11
N ASP A 56 13.55 11.58 -3.92
CA ASP A 56 14.62 11.85 -2.95
C ASP A 56 14.98 10.63 -2.07
N GLY A 57 14.21 9.55 -2.15
CA GLY A 57 14.43 8.30 -1.44
C GLY A 57 13.89 8.24 -0.01
N SER A 58 13.28 9.32 0.49
CA SER A 58 12.63 9.37 1.81
C SER A 58 11.43 8.43 1.91
N LEU A 59 10.76 8.17 0.77
CA LEU A 59 9.69 7.19 0.64
C LEU A 59 10.10 6.10 -0.34
N SER A 60 10.20 4.87 0.14
CA SER A 60 10.47 3.71 -0.70
C SER A 60 9.51 2.57 -0.37
N ALA A 61 9.31 1.67 -1.33
CA ALA A 61 8.55 0.45 -1.12
C ALA A 61 9.49 -0.75 -1.18
N ALA A 62 9.58 -1.50 -0.08
CA ALA A 62 10.33 -2.75 -0.07
C ALA A 62 9.73 -3.73 -1.10
N VAL A 63 10.59 -4.25 -1.98
CA VAL A 63 10.24 -5.28 -2.97
C VAL A 63 10.93 -6.56 -2.53
N GLU A 64 10.13 -7.61 -2.30
CA GLU A 64 10.65 -8.92 -1.90
C GLU A 64 11.11 -9.71 -3.13
N HIS A 65 10.29 -9.71 -4.18
CA HIS A 65 10.63 -10.40 -5.41
C HIS A 65 9.92 -9.80 -6.63
N VAL A 66 10.56 -9.91 -7.78
CA VAL A 66 10.01 -9.54 -9.08
C VAL A 66 9.93 -10.78 -9.95
N TYR A 67 8.74 -11.14 -10.41
CA TYR A 67 8.50 -12.32 -11.24
C TYR A 67 8.23 -11.92 -12.70
N PRO A 68 8.69 -12.70 -13.69
CA PRO A 68 8.13 -12.61 -15.04
C PRO A 68 6.68 -13.08 -15.01
N LEU A 69 5.84 -12.55 -15.91
CA LEU A 69 4.42 -12.88 -15.95
C LEU A 69 4.14 -14.39 -16.12
N ALA A 70 5.03 -15.11 -16.82
CA ALA A 70 4.95 -16.57 -16.98
C ALA A 70 4.94 -17.33 -15.65
N GLN A 71 5.51 -16.75 -14.58
CA GLN A 71 5.59 -17.34 -13.25
C GLN A 71 4.46 -16.88 -12.31
N PHE A 72 3.33 -16.42 -12.85
CA PHE A 72 2.21 -15.89 -12.05
C PHE A 72 1.75 -16.82 -10.92
N LYS A 73 1.74 -18.14 -11.12
CA LYS A 73 1.34 -19.11 -10.08
C LYS A 73 2.25 -19.02 -8.86
N GLU A 74 3.56 -18.96 -9.09
CA GLU A 74 4.55 -18.86 -8.02
C GLU A 74 4.49 -17.48 -7.34
N ALA A 75 4.37 -16.41 -8.13
CA ALA A 75 4.18 -15.06 -7.61
C ALA A 75 2.97 -14.97 -6.67
N PHE A 76 1.83 -15.57 -7.05
CA PHE A 76 0.65 -15.62 -6.20
C PHE A 76 0.90 -16.44 -4.93
N ARG A 77 1.50 -17.64 -5.05
CA ARG A 77 1.82 -18.48 -3.91
C ARG A 77 2.69 -17.74 -2.89
N GLN A 78 3.68 -16.98 -3.36
CA GLN A 78 4.53 -16.17 -2.48
C GLN A 78 3.75 -15.00 -1.89
N SER A 79 2.94 -14.29 -2.68
CA SER A 79 2.17 -13.13 -2.22
C SER A 79 1.19 -13.43 -1.07
N LEU A 80 0.71 -14.68 -0.98
CA LEU A 80 -0.24 -15.13 0.03
C LEU A 80 0.43 -15.62 1.32
N LYS A 81 1.77 -15.72 1.37
CA LYS A 81 2.47 -16.06 2.61
C LYS A 81 2.32 -14.95 3.63
N SER A 82 2.27 -15.34 4.91
CA SER A 82 2.38 -14.42 6.02
C SER A 82 3.83 -13.94 6.19
N ASN A 83 4.01 -12.83 6.92
CA ASN A 83 5.31 -12.30 7.31
C ASN A 83 6.28 -11.98 6.15
N ARG A 84 5.72 -11.46 5.04
CA ARG A 84 6.47 -11.01 3.87
C ARG A 84 7.32 -9.78 4.16
N SER A 85 8.49 -9.70 3.55
CA SER A 85 9.43 -8.59 3.70
C SER A 85 9.14 -7.43 2.74
N GLY A 86 8.29 -7.65 1.73
CA GLY A 86 7.98 -6.62 0.75
C GLY A 86 6.90 -7.01 -0.26
N LYS A 87 6.76 -6.18 -1.30
CA LYS A 87 5.83 -6.41 -2.41
C LYS A 87 6.35 -7.49 -3.33
N ILE A 88 5.42 -8.29 -3.87
CA ILE A 88 5.67 -9.15 -5.02
C ILE A 88 5.21 -8.40 -6.26
N LEU A 89 6.11 -8.18 -7.21
CA LEU A 89 5.83 -7.43 -8.43
C LEU A 89 5.93 -8.33 -9.67
N PHE A 90 5.23 -7.94 -10.73
CA PHE A 90 5.45 -8.50 -12.06
C PHE A 90 6.31 -7.57 -12.89
N GLN A 91 7.26 -8.14 -13.63
CA GLN A 91 7.95 -7.46 -14.71
C GLN A 91 7.31 -7.82 -16.05
N PHE A 92 6.95 -6.78 -16.81
CA PHE A 92 6.46 -6.90 -18.17
C PHE A 92 7.61 -6.57 -19.12
N GLY A 93 8.02 -7.53 -19.95
CA GLY A 93 9.00 -7.31 -21.01
C GLY A 93 10.46 -7.28 -20.58
N ALA A 94 11.10 -8.45 -20.64
CA ALA A 94 12.41 -8.65 -21.29
C ALA A 94 12.45 -10.13 -21.69
N THR A 95 12.54 -10.36 -22.99
CA THR A 95 12.69 -11.64 -23.67
C THR A 95 13.93 -12.39 -23.17
N ASP A 96 13.86 -13.72 -23.22
CA ASP A 96 15.02 -14.61 -23.14
C ASP A 96 16.21 -14.06 -23.94
N GLN A 97 17.27 -13.67 -23.23
CA GLN A 97 18.63 -13.68 -23.73
C GLN A 97 19.47 -14.37 -22.67
N THR A 98 19.70 -15.67 -22.84
CA THR A 98 21.04 -16.31 -22.92
C THR A 98 20.84 -17.77 -23.33
N ASP A 99 20.57 -18.01 -24.61
CA ASP A 99 21.06 -19.21 -25.29
C ASP A 99 21.72 -18.72 -26.60
N ARG A 100 23.03 -18.54 -26.52
CA ARG A 100 23.92 -18.37 -27.67
C ARG A 100 25.25 -19.04 -27.32
N GLY A 101 25.41 -20.25 -27.87
CA GLY A 101 26.64 -20.77 -28.48
C GLY A 101 27.83 -20.98 -27.57
#